data_AF-A0A936GSM0-F1
#
_entry.id   AF-A0A936GSM0-F1
#
_cell.length_a   1.000
_cell.length_b   1.000
_cell.length_c   1.000
_cell.angle_alpha   90.00
_cell.angle_beta   90.00
_cell.angle_gamma   90.00
#
_symmetry.space_group_name_H-M   'P 1'
#
loop_
_entity.id
_entity.type
_entity.pdbx_description
1 polymer ?
#
loop_
_entity_poly.entity_id
_entity_poly.type
_entity_poly.pdbx_seq_one_letter_code
_entity_poly.pdbx_strand_id
1 'polypeptide(L)'
;MPHISANDIKTKGIAAIEAALNEASEAIVSVRGKDRFVVMDIAHYHYLRECELDAALAQTQADLAAGRFVQESPEAHLARLDTL
;
A
#
# COMPACT_ATOMS: atom_id res chain seq x y z
N MET A 1 -3.37 -6.67 15.62
CA MET A 1 -2.18 -5.81 15.52
C MET A 1 -1.96 -5.14 16.87
N PRO A 2 -0.76 -5.19 17.42
CA PRO A 2 -0.40 -4.44 18.63
C PRO A 2 -0.62 -2.93 18.42
N HIS A 3 -0.92 -2.22 19.51
CA HIS A 3 -1.10 -0.78 19.51
C HIS A 3 0.05 -0.11 20.26
N ILE A 4 0.59 0.95 19.68
CA ILE A 4 1.62 1.80 20.25
C ILE A 4 1.02 3.18 20.47
N SER A 5 0.97 3.64 21.72
CA SER A 5 0.51 5.01 21.97
C SER A 5 1.57 6.04 21.55
N ALA A 6 1.13 7.25 21.21
CA ALA A 6 2.07 8.36 20.98
C ALA A 6 3.01 8.61 22.19
N ASN A 7 2.56 8.29 23.41
CA ASN A 7 3.40 8.39 24.60
C ASN A 7 4.45 7.27 24.68
N ASP A 8 4.15 6.06 24.24
CA ASP A 8 5.13 4.97 24.14
C ASP A 8 6.25 5.34 23.17
N ILE A 9 5.92 5.88 21.99
CA ILE A 9 6.94 6.36 21.05
C ILE A 9 7.78 7.47 21.67
N LYS A 10 7.13 8.44 22.35
CA LYS A 10 7.84 9.55 23.00
C LYS A 10 8.82 9.08 24.08
N THR A 11 8.46 8.02 24.82
CA THR A 11 9.23 7.58 26.01
C THR A 11 10.22 6.46 25.71
N LYS A 12 9.95 5.61 24.73
CA LYS A 12 10.74 4.41 24.41
C LYS A 12 11.41 4.46 23.03
N GLY A 13 11.00 5.40 22.16
CA GLY A 13 11.55 5.54 20.82
C GLY A 13 11.36 4.29 19.96
N ILE A 14 12.40 3.90 19.24
CA ILE A 14 12.38 2.75 18.32
C ILE A 14 12.10 1.41 19.02
N ALA A 15 12.50 1.26 20.28
CA ALA A 15 12.31 0.03 21.04
C ALA A 15 10.82 -0.33 21.23
N ALA A 16 9.92 0.66 21.27
CA ALA A 16 8.48 0.39 21.29
C ALA A 16 7.98 -0.21 19.97
N ILE A 17 8.58 0.19 18.85
CA ILE A 17 8.24 -0.32 17.51
C ILE A 17 8.80 -1.74 17.37
N GLU A 18 10.08 -1.96 17.70
CA GLU A 18 10.70 -3.29 17.63
C GLU A 18 9.97 -4.31 18.51
N ALA A 19 9.59 -3.92 19.73
CA ALA A 19 8.82 -4.80 20.62
C ALA A 19 7.46 -5.19 20.03
N ALA A 20 6.73 -4.23 19.45
CA ALA A 20 5.46 -4.50 18.81
C ALA A 20 5.61 -5.36 17.54
N LEU A 21 6.64 -5.10 16.73
CA LEU A 21 6.88 -5.84 15.49
C LEU A 21 7.44 -7.26 15.70
N ASN A 22 7.98 -7.55 16.89
CA ASN A 22 8.29 -8.93 17.29
C ASN A 22 7.03 -9.78 17.53
N GLU A 23 5.88 -9.17 17.82
CA GLU A 23 4.61 -9.88 18.05
C GLU A 23 3.78 -10.03 16.78
N ALA A 24 3.91 -9.09 15.83
CA ALA A 24 3.14 -9.08 14.58
C ALA A 24 3.86 -8.28 13.49
N SER A 25 3.56 -8.55 12.22
CA SER A 25 4.18 -7.83 11.08
C SER A 25 3.81 -6.35 10.96
N GLU A 26 2.76 -5.91 11.66
CA GLU A 26 2.27 -4.54 11.66
C GLU A 26 1.81 -4.13 13.07
N ALA A 27 2.01 -2.85 13.41
CA ALA A 27 1.51 -2.25 14.63
C ALA A 27 0.79 -0.93 14.33
N ILE A 28 -0.29 -0.65 15.07
CA ILE A 28 -1.06 0.58 14.95
C ILE A 28 -0.49 1.62 15.91
N VAL A 29 -0.21 2.82 15.40
CA VAL A 29 0.15 3.98 16.22
C VAL A 29 -1.11 4.82 16.48
N SER A 30 -1.47 4.96 17.74
CA SER A 30 -2.64 5.71 18.17
C SER A 30 -2.25 7.08 18.76
N VAL A 31 -2.92 8.15 18.30
CA VAL A 31 -2.74 9.53 18.77
C VAL A 31 -4.04 10.00 19.43
N ARG A 32 -3.98 10.40 20.71
CA ARG A 32 -5.15 10.80 21.51
C ARG A 32 -6.28 9.75 21.47
N GLY A 33 -5.91 8.47 21.58
CA GLY A 33 -6.85 7.34 21.60
C GLY A 33 -7.45 6.98 20.24
N LYS A 34 -6.98 7.58 19.14
CA LYS A 34 -7.42 7.26 17.78
C LYS A 34 -6.29 6.65 16.97
N ASP A 35 -6.60 5.61 16.23
CA ASP A 35 -5.68 4.98 15.29
C ASP A 35 -5.35 5.98 14.18
N ARG A 36 -4.05 6.17 13.92
CA ARG A 36 -3.59 7.24 13.04
C ARG A 36 -2.57 6.78 12.00
N PHE A 37 -1.67 5.88 12.39
CA PHE A 37 -0.65 5.34 11.48
C PHE A 37 -0.51 3.84 11.69
N VAL A 38 0.08 3.18 10.70
CA VAL A 38 0.57 1.80 10.82
C VAL A 38 2.07 1.84 10.61
N VAL A 39 2.81 1.08 11.42
CA VAL A 39 4.24 0.83 11.25
C VAL A 39 4.45 -0.67 11.00
N MET A 40 5.43 -1.00 10.17
CA MET A 40 5.77 -2.36 9.77
C MET A 40 7.24 -2.40 9.34
N ASP A 41 7.80 -3.61 9.28
CA ASP A 41 9.14 -3.79 8.72
C ASP A 41 9.16 -3.51 7.22
N ILE A 42 10.31 -3.03 6.73
CA ILE A 42 10.48 -2.69 5.31
C ILE A 42 10.23 -3.89 4.39
N ALA A 43 10.56 -5.10 4.84
CA ALA A 43 10.30 -6.34 4.10
C ALA A 43 8.78 -6.58 3.94
N HIS A 44 8.00 -6.35 5.00
CA HIS A 44 6.55 -6.52 4.94
C HIS A 44 5.90 -5.44 4.07
N TYR A 45 6.37 -4.19 4.17
CA TYR A 45 5.95 -3.11 3.27
C TYR A 45 6.19 -3.47 1.80
N HIS A 46 7.37 -4.00 1.46
CA HIS A 46 7.68 -4.42 0.10
C HIS A 46 6.78 -5.56 -0.38
N TYR A 47 6.53 -6.57 0.46
CA TYR A 47 5.61 -7.66 0.13
C TYR A 47 4.21 -7.15 -0.21
N LEU A 48 3.65 -6.23 0.59
CA LEU A 48 2.34 -5.64 0.30
C LEU A 48 2.35 -4.85 -1.01
N ARG A 49 3.44 -4.13 -1.28
CA ARG A 49 3.60 -3.36 -2.52
C ARG A 49 3.68 -4.28 -3.76
N GLU A 50 4.36 -5.42 -3.64
CA GLU A 50 4.39 -6.44 -4.69
C GLU A 50 3.00 -7.03 -4.93
N CYS A 51 2.23 -7.31 -3.87
CA CYS A 51 0.85 -7.78 -4.00
C CYS A 51 -0.04 -6.77 -4.76
N GLU A 52 0.12 -5.46 -4.54
CA GLU A 52 -0.61 -4.43 -5.30
C GLU A 52 -0.25 -4.45 -6.79
N LEU A 53 1.03 -4.69 -7.11
CA LEU A 53 1.50 -4.79 -8.49
C LEU A 53 0.96 -6.06 -9.17
N ASP A 54 0.96 -7.19 -8.47
CA ASP A 54 0.41 -8.45 -8.97
C ASP A 54 -1.10 -8.33 -9.24
N ALA A 55 -1.83 -7.62 -8.38
CA ALA A 55 -3.25 -7.33 -8.60
C ALA A 55 -3.47 -6.46 -9.85
N ALA A 56 -2.65 -5.42 -10.05
CA ALA A 56 -2.71 -4.58 -11.25
C ALA A 56 -2.38 -5.36 -12.53
N LEU A 57 -1.41 -6.29 -12.45
CA LEU A 57 -1.04 -7.17 -13.56
C LEU A 57 -2.18 -8.15 -13.89
N ALA A 58 -2.77 -8.79 -12.87
CA ALA A 58 -3.90 -9.70 -13.05
C ALA A 58 -5.12 -8.98 -13.66
N GLN A 59 -5.41 -7.75 -13.21
CA GLN A 59 -6.46 -6.92 -13.79
C GLN A 59 -6.18 -6.63 -15.27
N THR A 60 -4.95 -6.23 -15.60
CA THR A 60 -4.55 -5.97 -17.00
C THR A 60 -4.68 -7.22 -17.87
N GLN A 61 -4.27 -8.39 -17.37
CA GLN A 61 -4.43 -9.66 -18.09
C GLN A 61 -5.90 -10.00 -18.34
N ALA A 62 -6.77 -9.76 -17.34
CA ALA A 62 -8.21 -9.94 -17.47
C ALA A 62 -8.83 -8.96 -18.48
N ASP A 63 -8.35 -7.71 -18.53
CA ASP A 63 -8.78 -6.71 -19.50
C ASP A 63 -8.40 -7.12 -20.92
N LEU A 64 -7.18 -7.60 -21.13
CA LEU A 64 -6.73 -8.13 -22.42
C LEU A 64 -7.56 -9.33 -22.87
N ALA A 65 -7.79 -10.30 -21.97
CA ALA A 65 -8.58 -11.49 -22.28
C ALA A 65 -10.05 -11.15 -22.61
N ALA A 66 -10.60 -10.11 -21.98
CA ALA A 66 -11.96 -9.64 -22.21
C ALA A 66 -12.10 -8.61 -23.34
N GLY A 67 -10.99 -8.26 -24.03
CA GLY A 67 -11.01 -7.25 -25.09
C GLY A 67 -11.26 -5.82 -24.59
N ARG A 68 -11.06 -5.53 -23.29
CA ARG A 68 -11.19 -4.20 -22.69
C ARG A 68 -9.93 -3.35 -22.90
N PHE A 69 -9.52 -3.21 -24.16
CA PHE A 69 -8.41 -2.37 -24.55
C PHE A 69 -8.68 -1.74 -25.93
N VAL A 70 -7.94 -0.68 -26.24
CA VAL A 70 -7.98 -0.03 -27.56
C VAL A 70 -6.62 -0.21 -28.22
N GLN A 71 -6.62 -0.72 -29.46
CA GLN A 71 -5.44 -0.75 -30.31
C GLN A 71 -5.57 0.37 -31.35
N GLU A 72 -4.68 1.35 -31.30
CA GLU A 72 -4.71 2.53 -32.14
C GLU A 72 -3.30 3.09 -32.35
N SER A 73 -3.10 3.98 -33.32
CA SER A 73 -1.83 4.68 -33.48
C SER A 73 -1.67 5.76 -32.40
N PRO A 74 -0.45 6.23 -32.11
CA PRO A 74 -0.25 7.35 -31.18
C PRO A 74 -1.05 8.60 -31.54
N GLU A 75 -1.19 8.92 -32.83
CA GLU A 75 -1.95 10.09 -33.30
C GLU A 75 -3.46 9.93 -33.02
N ALA A 76 -4.01 8.74 -33.28
CA ALA A 76 -5.41 8.43 -32.98
C ALA A 76 -5.68 8.45 -31.47
N HIS A 77 -4.73 7.97 -30.66
CA HIS A 77 -4.80 8.03 -29.21
C HIS A 77 -4.92 9.45 -28.68
N LEU A 78 -4.04 10.36 -29.14
CA LEU A 78 -4.08 11.76 -28.75
C LEU A 78 -5.39 12.42 -29.17
N ALA A 79 -5.83 12.19 -30.42
CA ALA A 79 -7.11 12.72 -30.91
C ALA A 79 -8.30 12.24 -30.07
N ARG A 80 -8.29 10.99 -29.59
CA ARG A 80 -9.34 10.47 -28.69
C ARG A 80 -9.29 11.14 -27.32
N LEU A 81 -8.11 11.31 -26.72
CA LEU A 81 -7.96 11.97 -25.42
C LEU A 81 -8.40 13.44 -25.45
N ASP A 82 -8.17 14.16 -26.54
CA ASP A 82 -8.61 15.56 -26.70
C ASP A 82 -10.14 15.72 -26.74
N THR A 83 -10.89 14.62 -26.90
CA THR A 83 -12.36 14.61 -26.94
C THR A 83 -13.04 14.09 -25.67
N LEU A 84 -12.26 13.68 -24.66
CA LEU A 84 -12.73 13.21 -23.34
C LEU A 84 -12.92 14.38 -22.36
#